data_AF-A0A8K0DBH2-F1
#
_entry.id   AF-A0A8K0DBH2-F1
#
_cell.length_a   1.000
_cell.length_b   1.000
_cell.length_c   1.000
_cell.angle_alpha   90.00
_cell.angle_beta   90.00
_cell.angle_gamma   90.00
#
_symmetry.space_group_name_H-M   'P 1'
#
loop_
_entity.id
_entity.type
_entity.pdbx_description
1 polymer ?
#
loop_
_entity_poly.entity_id
_entity_poly.type
_entity_poly.pdbx_seq_one_letter_code
_entity_poly.pdbx_strand_id
1 'polypeptide(L)'
;MWKDSLWEVMELAGKEEHEIAKTNGDIDTDGIPYITVFLDGGWSKRSYGHSYTAASGVAVIIGKNTGKLLYLGVRNKYCSICSLSKNKEESAPNHLSKTL
;
A
#
# COMPACT_ATOMS: atom_id res chain seq x y z
N MET A 1 -8.09 13.52 -7.59
CA MET A 1 -8.29 14.53 -6.53
C MET A 1 -7.72 14.10 -5.18
N TRP A 2 -8.24 13.06 -4.49
CA TRP A 2 -7.64 12.66 -3.19
C TRP A 2 -6.33 11.86 -3.31
N LYS A 3 -6.19 11.06 -4.37
CA LYS A 3 -4.99 10.24 -4.60
C LYS A 3 -3.76 11.08 -4.90
N ASP A 4 -3.94 12.14 -5.69
CA ASP A 4 -2.86 13.03 -6.10
C ASP A 4 -2.36 13.83 -4.90
N SER A 5 -3.29 14.37 -4.10
CA SER A 5 -2.95 15.05 -2.84
C SER A 5 -2.28 14.10 -1.83
N LEU A 6 -2.72 12.85 -1.72
CA LEU A 6 -2.06 11.87 -0.87
C LEU A 6 -0.62 11.57 -1.34
N TRP A 7 -0.42 11.47 -2.66
CA TRP A 7 0.89 11.26 -3.25
C TRP A 7 1.84 12.42 -2.94
N GLU A 8 1.39 13.66 -3.12
CA GLU A 8 2.17 14.86 -2.80
C GLU A 8 2.62 14.87 -1.32
N VAL A 9 1.72 14.50 -0.40
CA VAL A 9 2.05 14.43 1.04
C VAL A 9 3.09 13.35 1.33
N MET A 10 2.96 12.16 0.73
CA MET A 10 3.93 11.08 0.91
C MET A 10 5.29 11.42 0.30
N GLU A 11 5.30 12.10 -0.85
CA GLU A 11 6.54 12.55 -1.50
C GLU A 11 7.26 13.59 -0.63
N LEU A 12 6.54 14.55 -0.06
CA LEU A 12 7.11 15.54 0.87
C LEU A 12 7.66 14.88 2.14
N ALA A 13 6.93 13.91 2.71
CA ALA A 13 7.40 13.15 3.86
C ALA A 13 8.68 12.36 3.55
N GLY A 14 8.76 11.76 2.36
CA GLY A 14 9.97 11.07 1.90
C GLY A 14 11.18 11.99 1.73
N LYS A 15 10.97 13.19 1.17
CA LYS A 15 12.04 14.20 1.04
C LYS A 15 12.57 14.65 2.41
N GLU A 16 11.70 14.79 3.40
CA GLU A 16 12.08 15.17 4.76
C GLU A 16 12.94 14.09 5.44
N GLU A 17 12.53 12.82 5.39
CA GLU A 17 13.34 11.70 5.89
C GLU A 17 14.68 11.58 5.16
N HIS A 18 14.71 11.87 3.86
CA HIS A 18 15.93 11.87 3.04
C HIS A 18 16.93 12.93 3.48
N GLU A 19 16.48 14.15 3.77
CA GLU A 19 17.37 15.22 4.27
C GLU A 19 17.86 14.93 5.70
N ILE A 20 17.03 14.31 6.53
CA ILE A 20 17.45 13.83 7.86
C ILE A 20 18.55 12.77 7.74
N ALA A 21 18.37 11.77 6.86
CA ALA A 21 19.37 10.73 6.63
C ALA A 21 20.73 11.30 6.17
N LYS A 22 20.72 12.27 5.24
CA LYS A 22 21.94 12.97 4.83
C LYS A 22 22.61 13.70 5.99
N THR A 23 21.83 14.40 6.82
CA THR A 23 22.34 15.17 7.95
C THR A 23 22.98 14.27 9.00
N ASN A 24 22.39 13.09 9.24
CA ASN A 24 22.91 12.10 10.16
C ASN A 24 24.13 11.33 9.63
N GLY A 25 24.42 11.42 8.33
CA GLY A 25 25.45 10.61 7.68
C GLY A 25 25.03 9.16 7.47
N ASP A 26 23.72 8.86 7.48
CA ASP A 26 23.14 7.54 7.19
C ASP A 26 23.22 7.27 5.68
N ILE A 27 24.43 7.04 5.18
CA ILE A 27 24.75 6.90 3.76
C ILE A 27 25.41 5.54 3.54
N ASP A 28 24.92 4.78 2.54
CA ASP A 28 25.50 3.50 2.15
C ASP A 28 26.83 3.69 1.39
N THR A 29 27.55 2.60 1.17
CA THR A 29 28.79 2.50 0.39
C THR A 29 28.73 3.15 -0.99
N ASP A 30 27.55 3.19 -1.62
CA ASP A 30 27.31 3.83 -2.92
C ASP A 30 26.99 5.33 -2.84
N GLY A 31 27.02 5.94 -1.64
CA GLY A 31 26.67 7.35 -1.46
C GLY A 31 25.16 7.63 -1.41
N ILE A 32 24.33 6.58 -1.25
CA ILE A 32 22.87 6.68 -1.23
C ILE A 32 22.38 6.76 0.22
N PRO A 33 21.60 7.79 0.60
CA PRO A 33 20.99 7.86 1.92
C PRO A 33 19.99 6.72 2.15
N TYR A 34 20.04 6.10 3.34
CA TYR A 34 19.07 5.09 3.75
C TYR A 34 18.31 5.54 4.99
N ILE A 35 17.07 5.07 5.13
CA ILE A 35 16.19 5.42 6.26
C ILE A 35 15.69 4.15 6.95
N THR A 36 15.45 4.25 8.26
CA THR A 36 14.72 3.21 8.99
C THR A 36 13.23 3.54 8.97
N VAL A 37 12.40 2.52 8.77
CA VAL A 37 10.94 2.66 8.68
C VAL A 37 10.23 1.68 9.60
N PHE A 38 9.01 2.03 10.00
CA PHE A 38 8.03 1.10 10.54
C PHE A 38 7.15 0.60 9.40
N LEU A 39 7.02 -0.72 9.29
CA LEU A 39 6.13 -1.39 8.36
C LEU A 39 4.98 -2.01 9.14
N ASP A 40 3.75 -1.67 8.77
CA ASP A 40 2.55 -2.33 9.27
C ASP A 40 1.64 -2.70 8.10
N GLY A 41 0.78 -3.69 8.31
CA GLY A 41 -0.14 -4.14 7.30
C GLY A 41 -1.05 -5.22 7.83
N GLY A 42 -2.27 -5.25 7.27
CA GLY A 42 -3.29 -6.13 7.77
C GLY A 42 -4.35 -6.46 6.73
N TRP A 43 -4.92 -7.65 6.90
CA TRP A 43 -6.15 -8.06 6.25
C TRP A 43 -7.23 -8.12 7.33
N SER A 44 -8.21 -7.22 7.28
CA SER A 44 -9.23 -7.17 8.33
C SER A 44 -9.97 -8.51 8.39
N LYS A 45 -10.09 -9.12 9.57
CA LYS A 45 -10.98 -10.27 9.79
C LYS A 45 -12.38 -9.76 10.14
N ARG A 46 -13.40 -10.35 9.53
CA ARG A 46 -14.80 -10.17 9.91
C ARG A 46 -15.27 -11.45 10.60
N SER A 47 -15.88 -11.31 11.77
CA SER A 47 -16.40 -12.43 12.57
C SER A 47 -17.82 -12.14 13.03
N TYR A 48 -18.78 -12.14 12.10
CA TYR A 48 -20.21 -12.20 12.44
C TYR A 48 -20.71 -13.59 12.08
N GLY A 49 -20.74 -14.50 13.06
CA GLY A 49 -21.18 -15.91 12.89
C GLY A 49 -20.19 -16.82 12.12
N HIS A 50 -19.34 -16.26 11.26
CA HIS A 50 -18.31 -16.97 10.50
C HIS A 50 -17.02 -16.14 10.43
N SER A 51 -15.87 -16.81 10.45
CA SER A 51 -14.55 -16.19 10.33
C SER A 51 -14.14 -16.09 8.86
N TYR A 52 -14.24 -14.89 8.28
CA TYR A 52 -13.71 -14.60 6.94
C TYR A 52 -12.69 -13.46 6.98
N THR A 53 -11.63 -13.57 6.18
CA THR A 53 -10.76 -12.44 5.86
C THR A 53 -11.49 -11.53 4.88
N ALA A 54 -11.38 -10.20 5.07
CA ALA A 54 -11.92 -9.21 4.13
C ALA A 54 -11.45 -9.47 2.69
N ALA A 55 -12.12 -8.91 1.70
CA ALA A 55 -11.61 -8.96 0.33
C ALA A 55 -10.47 -7.95 0.09
N SER A 56 -10.12 -7.12 1.07
CA SER A 56 -9.15 -6.04 0.91
C SER A 56 -8.17 -6.05 2.07
N GLY A 57 -6.90 -5.82 1.76
CA GLY A 57 -5.83 -5.60 2.71
C GLY A 57 -5.08 -4.32 2.44
N VAL A 58 -4.39 -3.83 3.47
CA VAL A 58 -3.61 -2.60 3.43
C VAL A 58 -2.20 -2.86 3.98
N ALA A 59 -1.22 -2.17 3.41
CA ALA A 59 0.13 -2.06 3.94
C ALA A 59 0.54 -0.60 3.99
N VAL A 60 1.23 -0.21 5.06
CA VAL A 60 1.70 1.15 5.30
C VAL A 60 3.17 1.14 5.67
N ILE A 61 3.92 2.13 5.15
CA ILE A 61 5.30 2.40 5.56
C ILE A 61 5.32 3.77 6.21
N ILE A 62 5.90 3.86 7.40
CA ILE A 62 5.97 5.07 8.20
C ILE A 62 7.44 5.37 8.49
N GLY A 63 7.87 6.61 8.28
CA GLY A 63 9.24 7.05 8.59
C GLY A 63 9.49 7.01 10.09
N LYS A 64 10.62 6.42 10.53
CA LYS A 64 10.92 6.27 11.96
C LYS A 64 11.17 7.62 12.65
N ASN A 65 11.80 8.57 11.96
CA ASN A 65 12.20 9.84 12.57
C ASN A 65 11.04 10.84 12.57
N THR A 66 10.32 10.92 11.47
CA THR A 66 9.23 11.87 11.26
C THR A 66 7.86 11.37 11.74
N GLY A 67 7.67 10.04 11.80
CA GLY A 67 6.36 9.43 12.07
C GLY A 67 5.35 9.64 10.94
N LYS A 68 5.79 10.08 9.76
CA LYS A 68 4.92 10.40 8.61
C LYS A 68 4.76 9.20 7.68
N LEU A 69 3.62 9.15 7.00
CA LEU A 69 3.31 8.11 6.01
C LEU A 69 4.18 8.31 4.77
N LEU A 70 4.97 7.28 4.44
CA LEU A 70 5.82 7.25 3.25
C LEU A 70 5.17 6.44 2.12
N TYR A 71 4.33 5.47 2.47
CA TYR A 71 3.66 4.63 1.49
C TYR A 71 2.35 4.07 2.02
N LEU A 72 1.32 4.00 1.16
CA LEU A 72 0.07 3.31 1.38
C LEU A 72 -0.24 2.39 0.18
N GLY A 73 -0.25 1.08 0.44
CA GLY A 73 -0.62 0.07 -0.55
C GLY A 73 -1.94 -0.59 -0.18
N VAL A 74 -2.91 -0.59 -1.10
CA VAL A 74 -4.18 -1.33 -0.94
C VAL A 74 -4.22 -2.49 -1.94
N ARG A 75 -4.47 -3.70 -1.46
CA ARG A 75 -4.63 -4.90 -2.28
C ARG A 75 -6.04 -5.43 -2.13
N ASN A 76 -6.71 -5.65 -3.26
CA ASN A 76 -8.04 -6.25 -3.29
C ASN A 76 -7.93 -7.65 -3.87
N LYS A 77 -8.63 -8.60 -3.27
CA LYS A 77 -8.95 -9.90 -3.85
C LYS A 77 -10.05 -9.67 -4.88
N TYR A 78 -9.74 -9.92 -6.14
CA TYR A 78 -10.68 -9.85 -7.24
C TYR A 78 -10.60 -11.13 -8.08
N CYS A 79 -11.62 -11.40 -8.88
CA CYS A 79 -11.61 -12.51 -9.82
C CYS A 79 -10.63 -12.20 -10.96
N SER A 80 -9.57 -13.01 -11.09
CA SER A 80 -8.58 -12.86 -12.16
C SER A 80 -9.20 -13.02 -13.55
N ILE A 81 -10.20 -13.90 -13.70
CA ILE A 81 -10.92 -14.12 -14.97
C ILE A 81 -11.68 -12.86 -15.38
N CYS A 82 -12.44 -12.26 -14.45
CA CYS A 82 -13.15 -11.01 -14.72
C CYS A 82 -12.18 -9.88 -15.05
N SER A 83 -11.06 -9.77 -14.32
CA SER A 83 -10.06 -8.74 -14.57
C SER A 83 -9.40 -8.91 -15.95
N LEU A 84 -9.09 -10.14 -16.35
CA LEU A 84 -8.53 -10.44 -17.66
C LEU A 84 -9.52 -10.14 -18.78
N SER A 85 -10.78 -10.56 -18.64
CA SER A 85 -11.83 -10.30 -19.63
C SER A 85 -12.03 -8.79 -19.81
N LYS A 86 -12.05 -8.03 -18.70
CA LYS A 86 -12.11 -6.56 -18.73
C LYS A 86 -10.90 -5.95 -19.45
N ASN A 87 -9.70 -6.45 -19.21
CA ASN A 87 -8.48 -5.96 -19.86
C ASN A 87 -8.44 -6.28 -21.36
N LYS A 88 -9.14 -7.34 -21.79
CA LYS A 88 -9.30 -7.74 -23.20
C LYS A 88 -10.53 -7.12 -23.87
N GLU A 89 -11.33 -6.35 -23.13
CA GLU A 89 -12.62 -5.81 -23.58
C GLU A 89 -13.64 -6.91 -23.99
N GLU A 90 -13.51 -8.10 -23.41
CA GLU A 90 -14.39 -9.24 -23.64
C GLU A 90 -15.46 -9.36 -22.53
N SER A 91 -16.59 -9.98 -22.84
CA SER A 91 -17.60 -10.29 -21.83
C SER A 91 -17.07 -11.34 -20.85
N ALA A 92 -17.12 -11.02 -19.55
CA ALA A 92 -16.71 -11.97 -18.52
C ALA A 92 -17.68 -13.17 -18.48
N PRO A 93 -17.19 -14.39 -18.24
CA PRO A 93 -18.05 -15.55 -18.05
C PRO A 93 -19.03 -15.35 -16.88
N ASN A 94 -20.19 -16.00 -16.94
CA ASN A 94 -21.12 -16.01 -15.81
C ASN A 94 -20.50 -16.74 -14.63
N HIS A 95 -20.00 -15.97 -13.66
CA HIS A 95 -19.56 -16.46 -12.37
C HIS A 95 -20.69 -16.22 -11.37
N LEU A 96 -21.12 -17.26 -10.63
CA LEU A 96 -21.86 -17.04 -9.39
C LEU A 96 -20.90 -16.31 -8.45
N SER A 97 -20.99 -14.98 -8.38
CA SER A 97 -20.32 -14.25 -7.32
C SER A 97 -20.88 -14.85 -6.03
N LYS A 98 -20.04 -15.57 -5.28
CA LYS A 98 -20.35 -15.80 -3.87
C LYS A 98 -20.27 -14.42 -3.23
N THR A 99 -21.38 -13.71 -3.28
CA THR A 99 -21.66 -12.56 -2.43
C THR A 99 -21.59 -13.12 -1.02
N LEU A 100 -20.42 -12.94 -0.40
CA LEU A 100 -20.26 -13.09 1.04
C LEU A 100 -20.95 -11.91 1.72
#